data_AF-A0A948C7M8-F1
#
_entry.id   AF-A0A948C7M8-F1
#
_cell.length_a   1.000
_cell.length_b   1.000
_cell.length_c   1.000
_cell.angle_alpha   90.00
_cell.angle_beta   90.00
_cell.angle_gamma   90.00
#
_symmetry.space_group_name_H-M   'P 1'
#
loop_
_entity.id
_entity.type
_entity.pdbx_description
1 polymer ?
#
loop_
_entity_poly.entity_id
_entity_poly.type
_entity_poly.pdbx_seq_one_letter_code
_entity_poly.pdbx_strand_id
1 'polypeptide(L)' 'MKGINQELGINIRELRTKKGWTQEQFALKAGFHRAYIGQIERGEKNIGIRNLYKIAKVLNISVHKILPSIEGDNKN' A
#
# COMPACT_ATOMS: atom_id res chain seq x y z
N MET A 1 -7.77 11.83 -12.76
CA MET A 1 -6.52 11.27 -12.22
C MET A 1 -6.81 10.63 -10.87
N LYS A 2 -6.14 9.52 -10.54
CA LYS A 2 -6.18 8.97 -9.18
C LYS A 2 -5.22 9.81 -8.31
N GLY A 3 -5.54 10.00 -7.04
CA GLY A 3 -4.63 10.68 -6.13
C GLY A 3 -3.49 9.75 -5.70
N ILE A 4 -2.40 10.34 -5.21
CA ILE A 4 -1.19 9.61 -4.77
C ILE A 4 -1.51 8.51 -3.75
N ASN A 5 -2.47 8.74 -2.85
CA ASN A 5 -2.89 7.75 -1.86
C ASN A 5 -3.64 6.57 -2.49
N GLN A 6 -4.46 6.83 -3.52
CA GLN A 6 -5.16 5.76 -4.24
C GLN A 6 -4.18 4.88 -5.00
N GLU A 7 -3.19 5.46 -5.66
CA GLU A 7 -2.19 4.70 -6.41
C GLU A 7 -1.30 3.86 -5.48
N LEU A 8 -0.83 4.46 -4.38
CA LEU A 8 -0.12 3.74 -3.33
C LEU A 8 -0.96 2.59 -2.75
N GLY A 9 -2.25 2.84 -2.49
CA GLY A 9 -3.19 1.83 -2.00
C GLY A 9 -3.37 0.66 -2.97
N ILE A 10 -3.45 0.94 -4.27
CA ILE A 10 -3.51 -0.07 -5.34
C ILE A 10 -2.24 -0.92 -5.34
N ASN A 11 -1.06 -0.32 -5.30
CA ASN A 11 0.20 -1.05 -5.27
C ASN A 11 0.28 -2.01 -4.07
N ILE A 12 -0.10 -1.54 -2.87
CA ILE A 12 -0.15 -2.38 -1.67
C ILE A 12 -1.12 -3.55 -1.86
N ARG A 13 -2.31 -3.28 -2.40
CA ARG A 13 -3.33 -4.31 -2.66
C ARG A 13 -2.82 -5.37 -3.63
N GLU A 14 -2.19 -4.98 -4.72
CA GLU A 14 -1.63 -5.90 -5.71
C GLU A 14 -0.50 -6.76 -5.14
N LEU A 15 0.41 -6.16 -4.38
CA LEU A 15 1.50 -6.88 -3.72
C LEU A 15 0.95 -7.87 -2.68
N ARG A 16 -0.09 -7.50 -1.93
CA ARG A 16 -0.78 -8.39 -1.00
C ARG A 16 -1.46 -9.55 -1.72
N THR A 17 -2.20 -9.30 -2.79
CA THR A 17 -2.93 -10.36 -3.51
C THR A 17 -1.98 -11.30 -4.24
N LYS A 18 -0.83 -10.81 -4.74
CA LYS A 18 0.26 -11.66 -5.27
C LYS A 18 0.83 -12.64 -4.24
N LYS A 19 0.75 -12.31 -2.95
CA LYS A 19 1.10 -13.22 -1.84
C LYS A 19 -0.04 -14.17 -1.44
N GLY A 20 -1.22 -14.05 -2.05
CA GLY A 20 -2.40 -14.85 -1.72
C GLY A 20 -3.06 -14.47 -0.39
N TRP A 21 -2.78 -13.28 0.15
CA TRP A 21 -3.27 -12.89 1.47
C TRP A 21 -4.58 -12.11 1.41
N THR A 22 -5.49 -12.41 2.33
CA THR A 22 -6.64 -11.54 2.64
C THR A 22 -6.18 -10.27 3.36
N GLN A 23 -7.03 -9.24 3.43
CA GLN A 23 -6.73 -8.05 4.24
C GLN A 23 -6.51 -8.39 5.72
N GLU A 24 -7.27 -9.35 6.26
CA GLU A 24 -7.14 -9.81 7.65
C GLU A 24 -5.78 -10.46 7.89
N GLN A 25 -5.37 -11.38 7.02
CA GLN A 25 -4.08 -12.05 7.12
C GLN A 25 -2.92 -11.07 7.00
N PHE A 26 -3.02 -10.11 6.08
CA PHE A 26 -1.97 -9.11 5.90
C PHE A 26 -1.90 -8.14 7.07
N ALA A 27 -3.04 -7.70 7.59
CA ALA A 27 -3.12 -6.83 8.77
C ALA A 27 -2.49 -7.51 9.99
N LEU A 28 -2.82 -8.78 10.24
CA LEU A 28 -2.23 -9.58 11.31
C LEU A 28 -0.70 -9.66 11.17
N LYS A 29 -0.18 -9.98 9.98
CA LYS A 29 1.27 -10.06 9.72
C LYS A 29 1.99 -8.72 9.91
N ALA A 30 1.32 -7.61 9.61
CA ALA A 30 1.88 -6.26 9.71
C ALA A 30 1.61 -5.56 11.05
N GLY A 31 0.89 -6.21 11.97
CA GLY A 31 0.56 -5.63 13.27
C GLY A 31 -0.39 -4.44 13.15
N PHE A 32 -1.37 -4.54 12.24
CA PHE A 32 -2.39 -3.52 12.01
C PHE A 32 -3.80 -4.09 12.19
N HIS A 33 -4.77 -3.21 12.38
CA HIS A 33 -6.18 -3.58 12.25
C HIS A 33 -6.54 -3.76 10.77
N ARG A 34 -7.37 -4.77 10.46
CA ARG A 34 -7.85 -5.01 9.10
C ARG A 34 -8.54 -3.81 8.46
N ALA A 35 -9.29 -3.03 9.26
CA ALA A 35 -9.91 -1.79 8.79
C ALA A 35 -8.87 -0.74 8.33
N TYR A 36 -7.73 -0.63 9.02
CA TYR A 36 -6.64 0.28 8.65
C TYR A 36 -6.02 -0.11 7.30
N ILE A 37 -5.75 -1.40 7.09
CA ILE A 37 -5.30 -1.91 5.78
C ILE A 37 -6.34 -1.60 4.69
N GLY A 38 -7.62 -1.81 4.97
CA GLY A 38 -8.69 -1.49 4.02
C GLY A 38 -8.74 -0.01 3.64
N GLN A 39 -8.59 0.89 4.62
CA GLN A 39 -8.53 2.34 4.38
C GLN A 39 -7.31 2.74 3.55
N ILE A 40 -6.14 2.14 3.81
CA ILE A 40 -4.92 2.37 3.01
C ILE A 40 -5.12 1.92 1.56
N GLU A 41 -5.64 0.70 1.35
CA GLU A 41 -5.82 0.15 0.00
C GLU A 41 -6.86 0.89 -0.84
N ARG A 42 -7.81 1.60 -0.20
CA ARG A 42 -8.77 2.48 -0.86
C ARG A 42 -8.26 3.93 -1.01
N GLY A 43 -7.08 4.25 -0.49
CA GLY A 43 -6.51 5.60 -0.49
C GLY A 43 -7.22 6.58 0.44
N GLU A 44 -8.03 6.09 1.38
CA GLU A 44 -8.79 6.90 2.35
C GLU A 44 -7.92 7.43 3.48
N LYS A 45 -6.73 6.83 3.69
CA LYS A 45 -5.83 7.20 4.77
C LYS A 45 -4.41 7.38 4.28
N ASN A 46 -3.81 8.51 4.66
CA ASN A 46 -2.39 8.73 4.47
C ASN A 46 -1.58 7.81 5.40
N ILE A 47 -0.57 7.14 4.86
CA ILE A 47 0.29 6.23 5.61
C ILE A 47 1.63 6.91 5.93
N GLY A 48 1.98 6.93 7.21
CA GLY A 48 3.29 7.45 7.64
C GLY A 48 4.43 6.52 7.20
N ILE A 49 5.62 7.10 6.98
CA ILE A 49 6.80 6.39 6.48
C ILE A 49 7.15 5.15 7.30
N ARG A 50 7.09 5.20 8.64
CA ARG A 50 7.37 4.05 9.51
C ARG A 50 6.44 2.87 9.25
N ASN A 51 5.15 3.14 9.00
CA ASN A 51 4.17 2.10 8.69
C ASN A 51 4.36 1.55 7.27
N LEU A 52 4.75 2.40 6.32
CA LEU A 52 5.10 1.96 4.98
C LEU A 52 6.29 0.98 4.98
N TYR A 53 7.31 1.24 5.80
CA TYR A 53 8.43 0.31 5.99
C TYR A 53 8.01 -0.99 6.68
N LYS A 54 7.07 -0.96 7.63
CA LYS A 54 6.49 -2.18 8.23
C LYS A 54 5.80 -3.03 7.15
N ILE A 55 5.00 -2.41 6.29
CA ILE A 55 4.35 -3.07 5.16
C ILE A 55 5.38 -3.69 4.21
N ALA A 56 6.41 -2.92 3.81
CA ALA A 56 7.47 -3.40 2.93
C ALA A 56 8.19 -4.62 3.50
N LYS A 57 8.50 -4.59 4.81
CA LYS A 57 9.12 -5.71 5.53
C LYS A 57 8.27 -6.97 5.47
N VAL A 58 6.96 -6.86 5.68
CA VAL A 58 6.04 -8.00 5.65
C VAL A 58 5.85 -8.56 4.24
N LEU A 59 5.82 -7.68 3.23
CA LEU A 59 5.76 -8.08 1.83
C LEU A 59 7.09 -8.68 1.32
N ASN A 60 8.18 -8.52 2.08
CA ASN A 60 9.55 -8.88 1.73
C ASN A 60 10.01 -8.22 0.42
N ILE A 61 9.87 -6.90 0.36
CA ILE A 61 10.26 -6.06 -0.78
C ILE A 61 10.91 -4.77 -0.30
N SER A 62 11.65 -4.11 -1.19
CA SER A 62 12.11 -2.74 -0.96
C SER A 62 10.92 -1.76 -0.98
N VAL A 63 10.92 -0.78 -0.07
CA VAL A 63 9.82 0.17 0.12
C VAL A 63 9.44 0.95 -1.15
N HIS A 64 10.42 1.24 -2.02
CA HIS A 64 10.18 1.95 -3.28
C HIS A 64 9.25 1.19 -4.24
N LYS A 65 9.13 -0.14 -4.11
CA LYS A 65 8.19 -0.95 -4.91
C LYS A 65 6.73 -0.71 -4.55
N ILE A 66 6.46 -0.04 -3.43
CA ILE A 66 5.12 0.35 -3.00
C ILE A 66 4.77 1.74 -3.55
N LEU A 67 5.78 2.59 -3.75
CA LEU A 67 5.57 3.97 -4.15
C LEU A 67 4.99 4.04 -5.57
N PRO A 68 4.00 4.92 -5.81
CA PRO A 68 3.49 5.15 -7.15
C PRO A 68 4.55 5.82 -8.03
N SER A 69 4.46 5.62 -9.34
CA SER A 69 5.29 6.33 -10.30
C SER A 69 4.97 7.82 -10.24
N ILE A 70 5.99 8.66 -10.30
CA ILE A 70 5.82 10.11 -10.48
C ILE A 70 5.54 10.36 -11.96
N GLU A 71 4.42 9.86 -12.48
CA GLU A 71 3.88 10.37 -13.75
C GLU A 71 3.05 11.61 -13.41
N GLY A 72 3.77 12.68 -13.07
CA GLY A 72 3.20 14.02 -13.14
C GLY A 72 2.83 14.31 -14.59
N ASP A 73 1.67 14.93 -14.78
CA ASP A 73 1.18 15.54 -16.02
C ASP A 73 2.29 15.93 -17.03
N ASN A 74 2.67 15.03 -17.91
CA ASN A 74 3.18 15.40 -19.23
C ASN A 74 1.99 15.40 -20.19
N LYS A 75 1.06 16.34 -19.96
CA LYS A 75 0.23 16.84 -21.05
C LYS A 75 1.09 17.84 -21.81
N ASN A 76 1.74 17.37 -22.88
CA ASN A 76 2.00 18.24 -24.02
C ASN A 76 0.65 18.70 -24.60
#